data_AF-A0A536V1N4-F1
#
_entry.id   AF-A0A536V1N4-F1
#
_cell.length_a   1.000
_cell.length_b   1.000
_cell.length_c   1.000
_cell.angle_alpha   90.00
_cell.angle_beta   90.00
_cell.angle_gamma   90.00
#
_symmetry.space_group_name_H-M   'P 1'
#
loop_
_entity.id
_entity.type
_entity.pdbx_description
1 polymer ?
#
loop_
_entity_poly.entity_id
_entity_poly.type
_entity_poly.pdbx_seq_one_letter_code
_entity_poly.pdbx_strand_id
1 'polypeptide(L)' 'MKRIAFHFDLISPYSYLAFERLPEALAGCSYVVDYRPVLFAGLLKHWGQKGPAEIEPKRAWTFRQIHWLAHAHG' A
#
# COMPACT_ATOMS: atom_id res chain seq x y z
N MET A 1 6.49 -23.87 -2.74
CA MET A 1 6.64 -22.45 -2.37
C MET A 1 5.41 -21.71 -2.83
N LYS A 2 4.70 -21.00 -1.94
CA LYS A 2 3.48 -20.27 -2.30
C LYS A 2 3.84 -18.92 -2.91
N ARG A 3 2.99 -18.37 -3.79
CA ARG A 3 3.22 -17.07 -4.45
C ARG A 3 2.25 -16.02 -3.92
N ILE A 4 2.77 -14.83 -3.65
CA ILE A 4 1.99 -13.64 -3.29
C ILE A 4 2.13 -12.64 -4.43
N ALA A 5 1.02 -12.23 -5.03
CA ALA A 5 1.01 -11.13 -5.98
C ALA A 5 0.89 -9.80 -5.22
N PHE A 6 1.95 -9.01 -5.17
CA PHE A 6 1.98 -7.71 -4.50
C PHE A 6 1.74 -6.60 -5.53
N HIS A 7 0.49 -6.17 -5.67
CA HIS A 7 0.13 -5.05 -6.54
C HIS A 7 0.41 -3.73 -5.82
N PHE A 8 1.17 -2.83 -6.45
CA PHE A 8 1.57 -1.58 -5.82
C PHE A 8 1.60 -0.42 -6.81
N ASP A 9 1.33 0.77 -6.30
CA ASP A 9 1.64 2.04 -6.95
C ASP A 9 2.51 2.83 -5.97
N LEU A 10 3.59 3.45 -6.44
CA LEU A 10 4.48 4.25 -5.61
C LEU A 10 3.79 5.48 -4.99
N ILE A 11 2.69 5.95 -5.59
CA ILE A 11 1.89 7.05 -5.02
C ILE A 11 1.11 6.63 -3.78
N SER A 12 0.91 5.33 -3.56
CA SER A 12 0.16 4.81 -2.43
C SER A 12 1.06 4.70 -1.19
N PRO A 13 0.84 5.53 -0.15
CA PRO A 13 1.66 5.45 1.06
C PRO A 13 1.48 4.12 1.80
N TYR A 14 0.31 3.49 1.70
CA TYR A 14 0.07 2.16 2.27
C TYR A 14 0.86 1.07 1.54
N SER A 15 1.01 1.18 0.22
CA SER A 15 1.82 0.25 -0.55
C SER A 15 3.29 0.36 -0.18
N TYR A 16 3.79 1.57 0.09
CA TYR A 16 5.14 1.79 0.62
C TYR A 16 5.33 1.14 1.99
N LEU A 17 4.45 1.42 2.96
CA LEU A 17 4.55 0.82 4.30
C LEU A 17 4.47 -0.72 4.26
N ALA A 18 3.61 -1.28 3.40
CA ALA A 18 3.52 -2.72 3.22
C ALA A 18 4.80 -3.30 2.62
N PHE A 19 5.42 -2.61 1.64
CA PHE A 19 6.68 -3.02 1.04
C PHE A 19 7.80 -3.12 2.08
N GLU A 20 7.97 -2.09 2.91
CA GLU A 20 8.98 -2.06 3.99
C GLU A 20 8.75 -3.16 5.04
N ARG A 21 7.49 -3.45 5.38
CA ARG A 21 7.14 -4.43 6.43
C ARG A 21 7.17 -5.88 5.93
N LEU A 22 7.06 -6.10 4.62
CA LEU A 22 6.89 -7.44 4.04
C LEU A 22 8.01 -8.43 4.38
N PRO A 23 9.31 -8.05 4.39
CA PRO A 23 10.39 -8.96 4.73
C PRO A 23 10.26 -9.53 6.15
N GLU A 24 9.92 -8.67 7.13
CA GLU A 24 9.72 -9.11 8.52
C GLU A 24 8.47 -9.97 8.65
N ALA A 25 7.37 -9.60 7.98
CA ALA A 25 6.13 -10.36 8.00
C ALA A 25 6.27 -11.77 7.38
N LEU A 26 7.21 -11.96 6.45
CA LEU A 26 7.46 -13.23 5.78
C LEU A 26 8.66 -13.99 6.37
N ALA A 27 9.30 -13.48 7.42
CA ALA A 27 10.43 -14.15 8.06
C ALA A 27 10.03 -15.58 8.51
N GLY A 28 10.84 -16.57 8.14
CA GLY A 28 10.58 -17.99 8.45
C GLY A 28 9.47 -18.64 7.62
N CYS A 29 8.83 -17.93 6.69
CA CYS A 29 7.80 -18.47 5.81
C CYS A 29 8.34 -18.80 4.40
N SER A 30 7.73 -19.77 3.71
CA SER A 30 8.13 -20.18 2.35
C SER A 30 7.24 -19.56 1.26
N TYR A 31 7.47 -18.27 0.98
CA TYR A 31 6.76 -17.51 -0.06
C TYR A 31 7.71 -16.85 -1.07
N VAL A 32 7.27 -16.78 -2.33
CA VAL A 32 7.81 -15.84 -3.34
C VAL A 32 6.85 -14.67 -3.45
N VAL A 33 7.38 -13.45 -3.51
CA VAL A 33 6.60 -12.25 -3.79
C VAL A 33 6.81 -11.85 -5.24
N ASP A 34 5.71 -11.83 -6.00
CA ASP A 34 5.66 -11.31 -7.37
C ASP A 34 5.20 -9.83 -7.30
N TYR A 35 6.14 -8.90 -7.43
CA TYR A 35 5.88 -7.46 -7.41
C TYR A 35 5.26 -7.00 -8.73
N ARG A 36 4.07 -6.39 -8.67
CA ARG A 36 3.27 -6.00 -9.83
C ARG A 36 2.93 -4.51 -9.77
N PRO A 37 3.67 -3.65 -10.46
CA PRO A 37 3.34 -2.23 -10.51
C PRO A 37 1.98 -2.05 -11.19
N VAL A 38 1.15 -1.19 -10.64
CA VAL A 38 -0.16 -0.80 -11.18
C VAL A 38 -0.29 0.72 -11.15
N LEU A 39 -1.18 1.25 -11.99
CA LEU A 39 -1.57 2.65 -11.93
C LEU A 39 -2.83 2.78 -11.07
N PHE A 40 -2.70 3.29 -9.85
CA PHE A 40 -3.77 3.45 -8.87
C PHE A 40 -4.90 4.33 -9.41
N ALA A 41 -4.56 5.42 -10.11
CA ALA A 41 -5.54 6.28 -10.77
C ALA A 41 -6.39 5.53 -11.82
N GLY A 42 -5.80 4.54 -12.50
CA GLY A 42 -6.52 3.67 -13.43
C GLY A 42 -7.57 2.80 -12.74
N LEU A 43 -7.24 2.27 -11.55
CA LEU A 43 -8.19 1.52 -10.72
C LEU A 43 -9.34 2.39 -10.23
N LEU A 44 -9.04 3.60 -9.75
CA LEU A 44 -10.04 4.58 -9.33
C LEU A 44 -11.00 4.93 -10.47
N LYS A 45 -10.45 5.21 -11.67
CA LYS A 45 -11.23 5.48 -12.87
C LYS A 45 -12.14 4.31 -13.25
N HIS A 46 -11.61 3.08 -13.24
CA HIS A 46 -12.38 1.88 -13.60
C HIS A 46 -13.63 1.71 -12.74
N TRP A 47 -13.52 1.99 -11.43
CA TRP A 47 -14.62 1.88 -10.48
C TRP A 47 -15.42 3.18 -10.25
N GLY A 48 -15.09 4.26 -10.95
CA GLY A 48 -15.74 5.57 -10.78
C GLY A 48 -15.56 6.17 -9.39
N GLN A 49 -14.47 5.86 -8.69
CA GLN A 49 -14.20 6.33 -7.33
C GLN A 49 -13.20 7.47 -7.32
N LYS A 50 -13.37 8.40 -6.38
CA LYS A 50 -12.31 9.35 -6.01
C LYS A 50 -11.32 8.68 -5.08
N GLY A 51 -10.04 9.00 -5.22
CA GLY A 51 -9.02 8.61 -4.28
C GLY A 51 -9.27 9.23 -2.90
N PRO A 52 -8.85 8.58 -1.79
CA PRO A 52 -8.96 9.15 -0.44
C PRO A 52 -8.29 10.53 -0.32
N ALA A 53 -7.19 10.74 -1.04
CA ALA A 53 -6.48 12.01 -1.09
C ALA A 53 -7.27 13.16 -1.75
N GLU A 54 -8.32 12.87 -2.50
CA GLU A 54 -9.16 13.87 -3.18
C GLU A 54 -10.36 14.31 -2.31
N ILE A 55 -10.61 13.66 -1.18
CA ILE A 55 -11.71 13.96 -0.26
C ILE A 55 -11.09 14.51 1.02
N GLU A 56 -11.25 15.81 1.29
CA GLU A 56 -10.46 16.51 2.33
C GLU A 56 -10.44 15.81 3.70
N PRO A 57 -11.58 15.42 4.31
CA PRO A 57 -11.54 14.78 5.62
C PRO A 57 -10.81 13.43 5.60
N LYS A 58 -10.93 12.70 4.49
CA LYS A 58 -10.24 11.41 4.28
C LYS A 58 -8.75 11.62 4.06
N ARG A 59 -8.35 12.60 3.25
CA ARG A 59 -6.95 12.97 3.04
C ARG A 59 -6.28 13.33 4.36
N ALA A 60 -6.89 14.22 5.15
CA ALA A 60 -6.34 14.66 6.42
C ALA A 60 -6.16 13.49 7.40
N TRP A 61 -7.13 12.59 7.45
CA TRP A 61 -7.02 11.36 8.24
C TRP A 61 -5.93 10.42 7.72
N THR A 62 -5.89 10.16 6.41
CA THR A 62 -4.89 9.29 5.76
C THR A 62 -3.48 9.77 6.11
N PHE A 63 -3.19 11.07 6.02
CA PHE A 63 -1.86 11.57 6.38
C PHE A 63 -1.54 11.37 7.86
N ARG A 64 -2.46 11.68 8.78
CA ARG A 64 -2.25 11.44 10.22
C ARG A 64 -1.97 9.96 10.50
N GLN A 65 -2.76 9.07 9.93
CA GLN A 65 -2.62 7.64 10.14
C GLN A 65 -1.32 7.10 9.55
N ILE A 66 -0.98 7.48 8.32
CA ILE A 66 0.26 7.04 7.66
C ILE A 66 1.49 7.49 8.46
N HIS A 67 1.52 8.73 8.94
CA HIS A 67 2.63 9.20 9.78
C HIS A 67 2.73 8.42 11.09
N TRP A 68 1.59 8.15 11.74
CA TRP A 68 1.56 7.32 12.94
C TRP A 68 2.07 5.90 12.67
N LEU A 69 1.63 5.26 11.58
CA LEU A 69 2.08 3.92 11.19
C LEU A 69 3.57 3.88 10.85
N ALA A 70 4.08 4.88 10.13
CA ALA A 70 5.50 4.99 9.84
C ALA A 70 6.32 5.03 11.14
N HIS A 71 5.96 5.92 12.07
CA HIS A 71 6.61 5.99 13.38
C HIS A 71 6.48 4.68 14.19
N ALA A 72 5.36 3.97 14.08
CA ALA A 72 5.15 2.71 14.80
C ALA A 72 5.92 1.53 14.19
N HIS A 73 6.35 1.62 12.93
CA HIS A 73 6.96 0.53 12.18
C HIS A 73 8.43 0.77 11.78
N GLY A 74 8.99 1.94 12.04
CA GLY A 74 10.41 2.27 11.84
C GLY A 74 10.60 3.64 11.23
#